data_AF-A0A972BLR4-F1
#
_entry.id   AF-A0A972BLR4-F1
#
_cell.length_a   1.000
_cell.length_b   1.000
_cell.length_c   1.000
_cell.angle_alpha   90.00
_cell.angle_beta   90.00
_cell.angle_gamma   90.00
#
_symmetry.space_group_name_H-M   'P 1'
#
loop_
_entity.id
_entity.type
_entity.pdbx_description
1 polymer ?
#
loop_
_entity_poly.entity_id
_entity_poly.type
_entity_poly.pdbx_seq_one_letter_code
_entity_poly.pdbx_strand_id
1 'polypeptide(L)'
;MTYNPETGKGMGRFYKQGQRAFTHREWKGARDTAYDFGRWVKLYSLLAAKLGVHPVLMVKALMRYRWMASFLTAANMLDRHTLGIYDKELRYNHESFYAIVNNSVNNIAGLLERDEHLRPNSKKAAKLRENTVMFDEMTPTLLMAGFPTLDWFDVTMFVIGLPGELDQIANIYYIDVIEQYGLAPDVCPLPAAEVGAAIVDDYPIVGKTYITSSMPCDGSIGQTTFLGRYFKDIPIYQITPPQRFNEPEVHEYAVKNLEGCIKFIEDNYDVKWDWDAFWAGCEMYNQSSEYAMNKWDVNCTDYPQVKGAAQALPREYQFQRAGCLDPYMLKTDAKVDRMMKKGYEEDKKNDANKPKHRAIVWACPAHYYTNFTNWTKQCWGVECLIDMEAMISYHMIKIGDKKQAMIDLAKGYERMMMRSHTNGGYVNSLDECWKMCEKFNANIVIMYDHVSCKNVGGLHGLYEDQARERGIHLIWVPHDLMDPRTVSRRSMRDAFNNYMINVFNEKPLDPTLVDYADELTW
;
A
#
# COMPACT_ATOMS: atom_id res chain seq x y z
N MET A 1 2.52 -26.22 6.83
CA MET A 1 3.15 -26.96 7.94
C MET A 1 2.98 -26.18 9.23
N THR A 2 2.23 -26.72 10.19
CA THR A 2 2.20 -26.24 11.57
C THR A 2 3.49 -26.64 12.30
N TYR A 3 3.92 -25.89 13.31
CA TYR A 3 5.08 -26.24 14.15
C TYR A 3 4.98 -27.68 14.66
N ASN A 4 6.05 -28.44 14.51
CA ASN A 4 6.14 -29.81 15.00
C ASN A 4 7.01 -29.85 16.27
N PRO A 5 6.43 -30.08 17.47
CA PRO A 5 7.16 -30.08 18.74
C PRO A 5 8.13 -31.26 18.90
N GLU A 6 7.87 -32.41 18.25
CA GLU A 6 8.74 -33.59 18.32
C GLU A 6 10.06 -33.39 17.57
N THR A 7 10.01 -32.66 16.47
CA THR A 7 11.16 -32.40 15.59
C THR A 7 11.76 -31.00 15.77
N GLY A 8 11.07 -30.12 16.52
CA GLY A 8 11.40 -28.70 16.65
C GLY A 8 11.30 -27.90 15.34
N LYS A 9 10.72 -28.47 14.28
CA LYS A 9 10.67 -27.84 12.95
C LYS A 9 9.44 -26.93 12.85
N GLY A 10 9.68 -25.66 12.54
CA GLY A 10 8.65 -24.66 12.24
C GLY A 10 9.01 -23.83 11.00
N MET A 11 8.28 -22.74 10.79
CA MET A 11 8.41 -21.82 9.66
C MET A 11 9.68 -20.97 9.72
N GLY A 12 10.27 -20.76 10.91
CA GLY A 12 11.54 -20.03 11.06
C GLY A 12 12.68 -20.60 10.24
N ARG A 13 12.66 -21.91 9.92
CA ARG A 13 13.67 -22.58 9.10
C ARG A 13 13.77 -22.09 7.65
N PHE A 14 12.72 -21.43 7.14
CA PHE A 14 12.75 -20.85 5.80
C PHE A 14 13.68 -19.65 5.73
N TYR A 15 13.95 -19.02 6.87
CA TYR A 15 14.89 -17.93 7.02
C TYR A 15 16.28 -18.47 7.35
N LYS A 16 17.31 -17.84 6.79
CA LYS A 16 18.70 -18.20 7.04
C LYS A 16 19.58 -16.96 6.99
N GLN A 17 20.46 -16.82 7.98
CA GLN A 17 21.42 -15.74 8.03
C GLN A 17 22.24 -15.66 6.73
N GLY A 18 22.43 -14.45 6.22
CA GLY A 18 23.15 -14.21 4.97
C GLY A 18 22.34 -14.47 3.69
N GLN A 19 21.10 -14.93 3.78
CA GLN A 19 20.24 -15.20 2.61
C GLN A 19 19.20 -14.10 2.41
N ARG A 20 18.93 -13.77 1.14
CA ARG A 20 17.91 -12.78 0.75
C ARG A 20 16.54 -13.37 0.44
N ALA A 21 16.51 -14.65 0.07
CA ALA A 21 15.29 -15.39 -0.23
C ALA A 21 15.12 -16.55 0.74
N PHE A 22 13.91 -17.11 0.81
CA PHE A 22 13.66 -18.33 1.56
C PHE A 22 14.54 -19.48 1.08
N THR A 23 15.04 -20.27 2.02
CA THR A 23 15.91 -21.42 1.74
C THR A 23 15.21 -22.49 0.91
N HIS A 24 13.91 -22.63 1.09
CA HIS A 24 13.01 -23.45 0.29
C HIS A 24 11.57 -23.00 0.51
N ARG A 25 10.66 -23.43 -0.37
CA ARG A 25 9.22 -23.15 -0.20
C ARG A 25 8.56 -24.04 0.83
N GLU A 26 7.44 -23.54 1.34
CA GLU A 26 6.60 -24.30 2.24
C GLU A 26 5.89 -25.45 1.51
N TRP A 27 5.92 -26.65 2.09
CA TRP A 27 5.01 -27.72 1.71
C TRP A 27 3.68 -27.56 2.42
N LYS A 28 2.63 -27.26 1.66
CA LYS A 28 1.26 -27.03 2.14
C LYS A 28 0.33 -28.23 1.91
N GLY A 29 0.90 -29.41 1.63
CA GLY A 29 0.15 -30.56 1.12
C GLY A 29 -0.05 -30.48 -0.39
N ALA A 30 -0.46 -31.59 -1.00
CA ALA A 30 -0.46 -31.73 -2.46
C ALA A 30 -1.34 -30.69 -3.18
N ARG A 31 -2.57 -30.49 -2.71
CA ARG A 31 -3.56 -29.57 -3.32
C ARG A 31 -3.08 -28.11 -3.29
N ASP A 32 -2.61 -27.66 -2.14
CA ASP A 32 -2.26 -26.25 -1.93
C ASP A 32 -0.89 -25.93 -2.51
N THR A 33 0.07 -26.85 -2.39
CA THR A 33 1.39 -26.68 -3.02
C THR A 33 1.26 -26.67 -4.55
N ALA A 34 0.40 -27.51 -5.14
CA ALA A 34 0.15 -27.49 -6.58
C ALA A 34 -0.50 -26.17 -7.02
N TYR A 35 -1.44 -25.65 -6.22
CA TYR A 35 -2.06 -24.35 -6.47
C TYR A 35 -1.02 -23.22 -6.43
N ASP A 36 -0.21 -23.14 -5.36
CA ASP A 36 0.87 -22.15 -5.21
C ASP A 36 1.85 -22.19 -6.37
N PHE A 37 2.31 -23.40 -6.73
CA PHE A 37 3.20 -23.57 -7.88
C PHE A 37 2.55 -23.09 -9.17
N GLY A 38 1.25 -23.37 -9.39
CA GLY A 38 0.51 -22.85 -10.52
C GLY A 38 0.41 -21.32 -10.54
N ARG A 39 0.22 -20.67 -9.38
CA ARG A 39 0.21 -19.19 -9.27
C ARG A 39 1.59 -18.59 -9.53
N TRP A 40 2.63 -19.27 -9.08
CA TRP A 40 4.01 -18.88 -9.35
C TRP A 40 4.36 -18.98 -10.84
N VAL A 41 3.98 -20.06 -11.52
CA VAL A 41 4.12 -20.17 -12.98
C VAL A 41 3.34 -19.05 -13.67
N LYS A 42 2.10 -18.79 -13.25
CA LYS A 42 1.26 -17.70 -13.79
C LYS A 42 1.91 -16.32 -13.63
N LEU A 43 2.60 -16.07 -12.53
CA LEU A 43 3.38 -14.84 -12.32
C LEU A 43 4.52 -14.73 -13.34
N TYR A 44 5.36 -15.75 -13.46
CA TYR A 44 6.49 -15.69 -14.38
C TYR A 44 6.06 -15.68 -15.84
N SER A 45 4.96 -16.37 -16.19
CA SER A 45 4.36 -16.26 -17.53
C SER A 45 3.93 -14.84 -17.84
N LEU A 46 3.35 -14.10 -16.88
CA LEU A 46 2.99 -12.70 -17.07
C LEU A 46 4.24 -11.82 -17.26
N LEU A 47 5.25 -11.99 -16.41
CA LEU A 47 6.52 -11.25 -16.53
C LEU A 47 7.17 -11.51 -17.89
N ALA A 48 7.26 -12.77 -18.32
CA ALA A 48 7.80 -13.14 -19.62
C ALA A 48 6.98 -12.55 -20.78
N ALA A 49 5.65 -12.61 -20.71
CA ALA A 49 4.78 -12.10 -21.77
C ALA A 49 4.83 -10.58 -21.91
N LYS A 50 4.94 -9.83 -20.80
CA LYS A 50 4.86 -8.37 -20.79
C LYS A 50 6.22 -7.69 -20.84
N LEU A 51 7.22 -8.22 -20.15
CA LEU A 51 8.56 -7.63 -20.08
C LEU A 51 9.55 -8.33 -21.00
N GLY A 52 9.35 -9.61 -21.31
CA GLY A 52 10.22 -10.39 -22.20
C GLY A 52 10.22 -9.92 -23.66
N VAL A 53 9.22 -9.12 -24.07
CA VAL A 53 9.20 -8.43 -25.38
C VAL A 53 10.09 -7.17 -25.42
N HIS A 54 10.63 -6.73 -24.27
CA HIS A 54 11.46 -5.54 -24.13
C HIS A 54 12.87 -5.86 -23.55
N PRO A 55 13.59 -6.91 -24.00
CA PRO A 55 14.80 -7.38 -23.31
C PRO A 55 15.91 -6.32 -23.26
N VAL A 56 16.11 -5.56 -24.34
CA VAL A 56 17.11 -4.49 -24.38
C VAL A 56 16.75 -3.33 -23.45
N LEU A 57 15.46 -2.95 -23.40
CA LEU A 57 15.01 -1.87 -22.53
C LEU A 57 15.07 -2.28 -21.06
N MET A 58 14.76 -3.54 -20.75
CA MET A 58 14.91 -4.09 -19.39
C MET A 58 16.36 -4.02 -18.91
N VAL A 59 17.33 -4.43 -19.75
CA VAL A 59 18.75 -4.32 -19.39
C VAL A 59 19.15 -2.86 -19.20
N LYS A 60 18.74 -1.96 -20.10
CA LYS A 60 19.00 -0.52 -19.94
C LYS A 60 18.38 0.04 -18.65
N ALA A 61 17.15 -0.34 -18.33
CA ALA A 61 16.45 0.07 -17.12
C ALA A 61 17.16 -0.42 -15.86
N LEU A 62 17.58 -1.70 -15.82
CA LEU A 62 18.35 -2.25 -14.70
C LEU A 62 19.73 -1.59 -14.52
N MET A 63 20.33 -1.07 -15.59
CA MET A 63 21.59 -0.33 -15.52
C MET A 63 21.40 1.14 -15.15
N ARG A 64 20.26 1.74 -15.53
CA ARG A 64 19.96 3.15 -15.28
C ARG A 64 19.40 3.37 -13.89
N TYR A 65 18.39 2.57 -13.53
CA TYR A 65 17.54 2.74 -12.37
C TYR A 65 17.86 1.69 -11.33
N ARG A 66 18.29 2.12 -10.14
CA ARG A 66 18.65 1.19 -9.06
C ARG A 66 17.42 0.46 -8.50
N TRP A 67 16.30 1.17 -8.39
CA TRP A 67 15.02 0.66 -7.89
C TRP A 67 14.43 -0.47 -8.76
N MET A 68 14.80 -0.59 -10.04
CA MET A 68 14.30 -1.64 -10.93
C MET A 68 14.66 -3.06 -10.46
N ALA A 69 15.77 -3.22 -9.72
CA ALA A 69 16.19 -4.52 -9.21
C ALA A 69 15.20 -5.11 -8.20
N SER A 70 14.54 -4.27 -7.40
CA SER A 70 13.57 -4.71 -6.39
C SER A 70 12.34 -5.37 -7.02
N PHE A 71 11.94 -4.98 -8.24
CA PHE A 71 10.84 -5.65 -8.94
C PHE A 71 11.12 -7.11 -9.34
N LEU A 72 12.40 -7.53 -9.36
CA LEU A 72 12.77 -8.94 -9.59
C LEU A 72 12.40 -9.83 -8.39
N THR A 73 12.13 -9.25 -7.22
CA THR A 73 11.80 -9.96 -5.98
C THR A 73 10.30 -10.22 -5.82
N ALA A 74 9.46 -9.85 -6.79
CA ALA A 74 7.99 -9.99 -6.71
C ALA A 74 7.50 -11.40 -6.31
N ALA A 75 8.18 -12.46 -6.76
CA ALA A 75 7.85 -13.82 -6.36
C ALA A 75 8.10 -14.08 -4.86
N ASN A 76 9.16 -13.51 -4.30
CA ASN A 76 9.46 -13.59 -2.87
C ASN A 76 8.42 -12.83 -2.04
N MET A 77 7.97 -11.66 -2.52
CA MET A 77 6.88 -10.93 -1.88
C MET A 77 5.61 -11.79 -1.79
N LEU A 78 5.22 -12.50 -2.85
CA LEU A 78 4.08 -13.42 -2.76
C LEU A 78 4.30 -14.57 -1.77
N ASP A 79 5.51 -15.15 -1.77
CA ASP A 79 5.84 -16.29 -0.91
C ASP A 79 5.78 -15.89 0.59
N ARG A 80 6.23 -14.69 0.97
CA ARG A 80 6.19 -14.23 2.37
C ARG A 80 4.79 -13.83 2.86
N HIS A 81 3.94 -13.35 1.96
CA HIS A 81 2.54 -13.00 2.26
C HIS A 81 1.62 -14.22 2.29
N THR A 82 2.04 -15.35 1.74
CA THR A 82 1.27 -16.61 1.75
C THR A 82 1.84 -17.65 2.71
N LEU A 83 2.92 -17.33 3.43
CA LEU A 83 3.55 -18.22 4.41
C LEU A 83 2.55 -18.63 5.50
N GLY A 84 2.40 -19.93 5.74
CA GLY A 84 1.50 -20.45 6.77
C GLY A 84 -0.01 -20.26 6.48
N ILE A 85 -0.37 -19.86 5.26
CA ILE A 85 -1.77 -19.73 4.81
C ILE A 85 -2.16 -20.94 3.95
N TYR A 86 -3.37 -21.47 4.14
CA TYR A 86 -3.88 -22.67 3.45
C TYR A 86 -5.32 -22.49 2.98
N ASP A 87 -5.84 -23.49 2.26
CA ASP A 87 -7.23 -23.62 1.87
C ASP A 87 -7.79 -22.33 1.25
N LYS A 88 -9.01 -21.92 1.61
CA LYS A 88 -9.67 -20.77 0.99
C LYS A 88 -8.91 -19.46 1.17
N GLU A 89 -8.29 -19.26 2.33
CA GLU A 89 -7.53 -18.05 2.63
C GLU A 89 -6.33 -17.90 1.68
N LEU A 90 -5.66 -19.01 1.35
CA LEU A 90 -4.58 -19.04 0.36
C LEU A 90 -5.05 -18.54 -1.00
N ARG A 91 -6.28 -18.90 -1.39
CA ARG A 91 -6.85 -18.47 -2.68
C ARG A 91 -7.21 -16.99 -2.66
N TYR A 92 -7.75 -16.47 -1.56
CA TYR A 92 -8.05 -15.03 -1.44
C TYR A 92 -6.78 -14.20 -1.56
N ASN A 93 -5.73 -14.59 -0.83
CA ASN A 93 -4.43 -13.93 -0.84
C ASN A 93 -3.84 -13.92 -2.26
N HIS A 94 -3.77 -15.09 -2.91
CA HIS A 94 -3.21 -15.18 -4.27
C HIS A 94 -4.00 -14.40 -5.31
N GLU A 95 -5.33 -14.32 -5.23
CA GLU A 95 -6.09 -13.48 -6.15
C GLU A 95 -5.80 -12.00 -5.91
N SER A 96 -5.84 -11.56 -4.65
CA SER A 96 -5.68 -10.15 -4.27
C SER A 96 -4.28 -9.62 -4.61
N PHE A 97 -3.22 -10.34 -4.25
CA PHE A 97 -1.85 -9.92 -4.58
C PHE A 97 -1.53 -10.03 -6.07
N TYR A 98 -2.11 -11.00 -6.79
CA TYR A 98 -1.88 -11.10 -8.23
C TYR A 98 -2.48 -9.90 -8.99
N ALA A 99 -3.54 -9.26 -8.49
CA ALA A 99 -4.05 -8.04 -9.08
C ALA A 99 -3.06 -6.87 -8.98
N ILE A 100 -2.42 -6.70 -7.82
CA ILE A 100 -1.34 -5.72 -7.64
C ILE A 100 -0.21 -6.01 -8.64
N VAL A 101 0.27 -7.26 -8.67
CA VAL A 101 1.38 -7.61 -9.57
C VAL A 101 1.00 -7.45 -11.04
N ASN A 102 -0.25 -7.77 -11.42
CA ASN A 102 -0.71 -7.56 -12.79
C ASN A 102 -0.63 -6.09 -13.20
N ASN A 103 -1.12 -5.21 -12.34
CA ASN A 103 -1.05 -3.77 -12.55
C ASN A 103 0.42 -3.29 -12.57
N SER A 104 1.27 -3.72 -11.62
CA SER A 104 2.73 -3.43 -11.58
C SER A 104 3.44 -3.79 -12.87
N VAL A 105 3.26 -5.01 -13.36
CA VAL A 105 3.95 -5.47 -14.57
C VAL A 105 3.50 -4.70 -15.82
N ASN A 106 2.20 -4.43 -15.96
CA ASN A 106 1.70 -3.65 -17.09
C ASN A 106 2.22 -2.21 -17.09
N ASN A 107 2.31 -1.58 -15.93
CA ASN A 107 2.83 -0.23 -15.82
C ASN A 107 4.35 -0.17 -16.03
N ILE A 108 5.13 -1.12 -15.50
CA ILE A 108 6.56 -1.20 -15.81
C ILE A 108 6.77 -1.32 -17.33
N ALA A 109 6.00 -2.16 -18.01
CA ALA A 109 6.05 -2.24 -19.47
C ALA A 109 5.74 -0.88 -20.12
N GLY A 110 4.68 -0.19 -19.67
CA GLY A 110 4.31 1.13 -20.16
C GLY A 110 5.37 2.21 -19.90
N LEU A 111 6.06 2.16 -18.77
CA LEU A 111 7.17 3.03 -18.41
C LEU A 111 8.35 2.82 -19.36
N LEU A 112 8.75 1.58 -19.62
CA LEU A 112 9.85 1.26 -20.54
C LEU A 112 9.56 1.77 -21.96
N GLU A 113 8.30 1.78 -22.37
CA GLU A 113 7.91 2.30 -23.68
C GLU A 113 7.96 3.82 -23.78
N ARG A 114 7.77 4.53 -22.66
CA ARG A 114 7.63 6.00 -22.58
C ARG A 114 8.90 6.73 -22.20
N ASP A 115 9.67 6.16 -21.27
CA ASP A 115 10.72 6.86 -20.56
C ASP A 115 11.75 7.52 -21.48
N GLU A 116 11.98 8.81 -21.27
CA GLU A 116 12.91 9.62 -22.04
C GLU A 116 14.36 9.17 -21.88
N HIS A 117 14.79 8.80 -20.67
CA HIS A 117 16.17 8.36 -20.45
C HIS A 117 16.49 7.06 -21.20
N LEU A 118 15.55 6.13 -21.24
CA LEU A 118 15.71 4.87 -21.97
C LEU A 118 15.55 5.03 -23.49
N ARG A 119 14.73 5.98 -23.93
CA ARG A 119 14.32 6.16 -25.34
C ARG A 119 14.32 7.64 -25.78
N PRO A 120 15.45 8.36 -25.70
CA PRO A 120 15.48 9.81 -25.93
C PRO A 120 15.12 10.17 -27.38
N ASN A 121 15.57 9.37 -28.35
CA ASN A 121 15.39 9.64 -29.78
C ASN A 121 14.14 8.97 -30.39
N SER A 122 13.28 8.36 -29.57
CA SER A 122 12.12 7.63 -30.09
C SER A 122 10.91 8.55 -30.26
N LYS A 123 10.53 8.83 -31.52
CA LYS A 123 9.29 9.57 -31.84
C LYS A 123 8.04 8.89 -31.26
N LYS A 124 8.00 7.55 -31.21
CA LYS A 124 6.90 6.80 -30.57
C LYS A 124 6.84 7.09 -29.07
N ALA A 125 7.98 7.01 -28.37
CA ALA A 125 8.02 7.28 -26.94
C ALA A 125 7.64 8.73 -26.64
N ALA A 126 8.18 9.69 -27.40
CA ALA A 126 7.81 11.10 -27.28
C ALA A 126 6.30 11.34 -27.43
N LYS A 127 5.66 10.73 -28.44
CA LYS A 127 4.20 10.83 -28.61
C LYS A 127 3.41 10.26 -27.44
N LEU A 128 3.89 9.17 -26.83
CA LEU A 128 3.26 8.61 -25.63
C LEU A 128 3.41 9.55 -24.42
N ARG A 129 4.59 10.16 -24.24
CA ARG A 129 4.84 11.16 -23.19
C ARG A 129 3.93 12.39 -23.32
N GLU A 130 3.76 12.89 -24.56
CA GLU A 130 2.86 14.01 -24.86
C GLU A 130 1.39 13.76 -24.45
N ASN A 131 0.98 12.49 -24.29
CA ASN A 131 -0.37 12.09 -23.89
C ASN A 131 -0.46 11.58 -22.44
N THR A 132 0.62 11.68 -21.66
CA THR A 132 0.70 11.09 -20.31
C THR A 132 0.80 12.18 -19.24
N VAL A 133 -0.03 12.09 -18.20
CA VAL A 133 0.04 12.92 -16.98
C VAL A 133 0.85 12.17 -15.91
N MET A 134 1.85 12.82 -15.32
CA MET A 134 2.60 12.23 -14.21
C MET A 134 2.00 12.66 -12.87
N PHE A 135 1.97 11.75 -11.91
CA PHE A 135 1.47 11.96 -10.56
C PHE A 135 2.53 11.64 -9.51
N ASP A 136 2.39 12.30 -8.37
CA ASP A 136 3.04 12.02 -7.10
C ASP A 136 2.29 10.90 -6.32
N GLU A 137 2.97 10.19 -5.41
CA GLU A 137 2.54 8.92 -4.80
C GLU A 137 1.26 9.11 -4.00
N MET A 138 1.21 10.25 -3.31
CA MET A 138 0.15 10.58 -2.37
C MET A 138 -1.02 11.31 -3.04
N THR A 139 -1.03 11.38 -4.38
CA THR A 139 -2.08 12.06 -5.14
C THR A 139 -3.03 11.03 -5.75
N PRO A 140 -4.29 10.93 -5.27
CA PRO A 140 -5.26 10.06 -5.90
C PRO A 140 -5.42 10.39 -7.39
N THR A 141 -5.63 9.37 -8.21
CA THR A 141 -5.69 9.50 -9.68
C THR A 141 -7.10 9.38 -10.26
N LEU A 142 -8.13 9.28 -9.41
CA LEU A 142 -9.53 9.11 -9.84
C LEU A 142 -10.04 10.24 -10.75
N LEU A 143 -9.50 11.46 -10.63
CA LEU A 143 -9.83 12.55 -11.55
C LEU A 143 -9.59 12.18 -13.03
N MET A 144 -8.65 11.27 -13.32
CA MET A 144 -8.36 10.82 -14.68
C MET A 144 -9.53 10.09 -15.34
N ALA A 145 -10.54 9.67 -14.58
CA ALA A 145 -11.79 9.14 -15.13
C ALA A 145 -12.48 10.14 -16.09
N GLY A 146 -12.33 11.44 -15.86
CA GLY A 146 -12.86 12.48 -16.74
C GLY A 146 -11.99 12.80 -17.96
N PHE A 147 -10.86 12.12 -18.15
CA PHE A 147 -9.93 12.32 -19.26
C PHE A 147 -9.62 11.00 -19.98
N PRO A 148 -10.61 10.35 -20.63
CA PRO A 148 -10.48 8.98 -21.15
C PRO A 148 -9.46 8.83 -22.28
N THR A 149 -9.01 9.92 -22.89
CA THR A 149 -8.02 9.93 -23.97
C THR A 149 -6.58 10.03 -23.48
N LEU A 150 -6.36 10.35 -22.20
CA LEU A 150 -5.04 10.53 -21.61
C LEU A 150 -4.59 9.28 -20.87
N ASP A 151 -3.28 9.04 -20.88
CA ASP A 151 -2.63 8.09 -19.99
C ASP A 151 -2.16 8.81 -18.71
N TRP A 152 -1.91 8.05 -17.64
CA TRP A 152 -1.27 8.59 -16.43
C TRP A 152 -0.28 7.61 -15.81
N PHE A 153 0.68 8.15 -15.06
CA PHE A 153 1.69 7.40 -14.34
C PHE A 153 2.01 8.06 -12.99
N ASP A 154 1.93 7.28 -11.91
CA ASP A 154 2.44 7.69 -10.60
C ASP A 154 3.93 7.36 -10.51
N VAL A 155 4.79 8.37 -10.72
CA VAL A 155 6.24 8.13 -10.89
C VAL A 155 6.93 7.79 -9.58
N THR A 156 6.47 8.36 -8.48
CA THR A 156 6.98 8.23 -7.12
C THR A 156 6.62 6.89 -6.49
N MET A 157 5.38 6.41 -6.68
CA MET A 157 4.97 5.09 -6.19
C MET A 157 5.80 3.97 -6.86
N PHE A 158 6.17 4.09 -8.14
CA PHE A 158 7.03 3.09 -8.79
C PHE A 158 8.49 3.13 -8.38
N VAL A 159 9.00 4.31 -8.07
CA VAL A 159 10.42 4.52 -7.79
C VAL A 159 10.74 4.25 -6.33
N ILE A 160 9.84 4.59 -5.39
CA ILE A 160 10.10 4.53 -3.95
C ILE A 160 9.10 3.63 -3.20
N GLY A 161 7.79 3.88 -3.34
CA GLY A 161 6.75 3.19 -2.57
C GLY A 161 6.78 1.66 -2.77
N LEU A 162 6.57 1.22 -4.02
CA LEU A 162 6.59 -0.18 -4.43
C LEU A 162 7.91 -0.89 -4.12
N PRO A 163 9.09 -0.34 -4.51
CA PRO A 163 10.36 -0.96 -4.16
C PRO A 163 10.57 -1.14 -2.67
N GLY A 164 10.19 -0.14 -1.85
CA GLY A 164 10.26 -0.20 -0.39
C GLY A 164 9.37 -1.27 0.22
N GLU A 165 8.22 -1.53 -0.40
CA GLU A 165 7.38 -2.66 -0.02
C GLU A 165 7.97 -4.01 -0.43
N LEU A 166 8.59 -4.11 -1.61
CA LEU A 166 9.10 -5.38 -2.16
C LEU A 166 10.42 -5.84 -1.55
N ASP A 167 11.31 -4.89 -1.23
CA ASP A 167 12.69 -5.11 -0.84
C ASP A 167 13.07 -4.14 0.28
N GLN A 168 13.28 -4.67 1.50
CA GLN A 168 13.54 -3.81 2.67
C GLN A 168 14.74 -2.87 2.53
N ILE A 169 15.70 -3.17 1.64
CA ILE A 169 16.91 -2.35 1.45
C ILE A 169 16.82 -1.39 0.25
N ALA A 170 15.67 -1.34 -0.45
CA ALA A 170 15.53 -0.57 -1.70
C ALA A 170 15.86 0.91 -1.51
N ASN A 171 15.31 1.51 -0.46
CA ASN A 171 15.28 2.97 -0.30
C ASN A 171 16.48 3.54 0.48
N ILE A 172 17.27 2.69 1.14
CA ILE A 172 18.45 3.06 1.95
C ILE A 172 19.40 3.98 1.17
N TYR A 173 19.69 3.65 -0.09
CA TYR A 173 20.61 4.43 -0.91
C TYR A 173 20.13 5.87 -1.13
N TYR A 174 18.84 6.06 -1.40
CA TYR A 174 18.29 7.38 -1.66
C TYR A 174 18.21 8.21 -0.38
N ILE A 175 17.88 7.59 0.75
CA ILE A 175 17.92 8.23 2.08
C ILE A 175 19.33 8.77 2.37
N ASP A 176 20.35 7.93 2.19
CA ASP A 176 21.75 8.32 2.43
C ASP A 176 22.19 9.49 1.55
N VAL A 177 21.79 9.51 0.28
CA VAL A 177 22.10 10.60 -0.66
C VAL A 177 21.55 11.92 -0.12
N ILE A 178 20.27 11.95 0.26
CA ILE A 178 19.62 13.21 0.60
C ILE A 178 20.07 13.74 1.97
N GLU A 179 20.37 12.84 2.91
CA GLU A 179 20.94 13.21 4.20
C GLU A 179 22.35 13.78 4.03
N GLN A 180 23.18 13.19 3.16
CA GLN A 180 24.49 13.74 2.80
C GLN A 180 24.39 15.10 2.09
N TYR A 181 23.32 15.29 1.31
CA TYR A 181 23.04 16.56 0.64
C TYR A 181 22.55 17.65 1.62
N GLY A 182 22.12 17.26 2.83
CA GLY A 182 21.82 18.17 3.93
C GLY A 182 20.36 18.17 4.40
N LEU A 183 19.52 17.23 3.96
CA LEU A 183 18.21 17.02 4.58
C LEU A 183 18.41 16.41 5.98
N ALA A 184 17.62 16.86 6.94
CA ALA A 184 17.73 16.37 8.31
C ALA A 184 17.25 14.90 8.40
N PRO A 185 17.92 14.04 9.18
CA PRO A 185 17.57 12.63 9.32
C PRO A 185 16.30 12.40 10.16
N ASP A 186 15.69 13.45 10.71
CA ASP A 186 14.39 13.38 11.40
C ASP A 186 13.19 13.54 10.45
N VAL A 187 13.44 13.67 9.14
CA VAL A 187 12.41 13.67 8.10
C VAL A 187 12.01 12.23 7.80
N CYS A 188 10.70 12.00 7.62
CA CYS A 188 10.17 10.70 7.24
C CYS A 188 10.96 10.07 6.05
N PRO A 189 11.39 8.80 6.16
CA PRO A 189 12.18 8.14 5.12
C PRO A 189 11.51 8.04 3.75
N LEU A 190 10.17 8.11 3.69
CA LEU A 190 9.44 8.12 2.41
C LEU A 190 9.73 9.38 1.58
N PRO A 191 9.35 10.60 2.03
CA PRO A 191 9.69 11.82 1.30
C PRO A 191 11.21 12.03 1.21
N ALA A 192 12.01 11.57 2.19
CA ALA A 192 13.46 11.63 2.08
C ALA A 192 13.97 10.80 0.89
N ALA A 193 13.54 9.55 0.76
CA ALA A 193 13.94 8.68 -0.35
C ALA A 193 13.48 9.22 -1.71
N GLU A 194 12.29 9.82 -1.79
CA GLU A 194 11.81 10.48 -3.01
C GLU A 194 12.72 11.65 -3.42
N VAL A 195 13.07 12.52 -2.48
CA VAL A 195 13.99 13.61 -2.79
C VAL A 195 15.38 13.07 -3.13
N GLY A 196 15.85 12.02 -2.46
CA GLY A 196 17.11 11.34 -2.78
C GLY A 196 17.16 10.79 -4.20
N ALA A 197 16.07 10.18 -4.68
CA ALA A 197 15.96 9.73 -6.07
C ALA A 197 16.01 10.91 -7.06
N ALA A 198 15.46 12.08 -6.72
CA ALA A 198 15.59 13.26 -7.54
C ALA A 198 17.03 13.82 -7.56
N ILE A 199 17.76 13.79 -6.44
CA ILE A 199 19.16 14.25 -6.37
C ILE A 199 20.08 13.43 -7.28
N VAL A 200 19.88 12.10 -7.35
CA VAL A 200 20.66 11.22 -8.24
C VAL A 200 20.05 11.06 -9.64
N ASP A 201 19.00 11.83 -9.95
CA ASP A 201 18.33 11.80 -11.25
C ASP A 201 17.86 10.38 -11.63
N ASP A 202 17.17 9.70 -10.70
CA ASP A 202 16.72 8.30 -10.85
C ASP A 202 15.22 8.16 -11.10
N TYR A 203 14.53 9.29 -11.36
CA TYR A 203 13.15 9.29 -11.81
C TYR A 203 13.05 9.10 -13.33
N PRO A 204 12.06 8.32 -13.80
CA PRO A 204 11.75 8.22 -15.21
C PRO A 204 10.94 9.46 -15.67
N ILE A 205 11.17 9.90 -16.90
CA ILE A 205 10.39 10.98 -17.52
C ILE A 205 9.41 10.35 -18.51
N VAL A 206 8.16 10.17 -18.06
CA VAL A 206 7.14 9.39 -18.80
C VAL A 206 5.94 10.21 -19.26
N GLY A 207 5.86 11.48 -18.88
CA GLY A 207 4.73 12.35 -19.22
C GLY A 207 5.11 13.80 -19.42
N LYS A 208 4.11 14.56 -19.86
CA LYS A 208 4.23 15.97 -20.27
C LYS A 208 3.96 16.95 -19.14
N THR A 209 3.19 16.55 -18.13
CA THR A 209 2.85 17.37 -16.97
C THR A 209 3.05 16.58 -15.69
N TYR A 210 3.17 17.27 -14.57
CA TYR A 210 3.33 16.66 -13.25
C TYR A 210 2.30 17.23 -12.26
N ILE A 211 1.56 16.36 -11.59
CA ILE A 211 0.58 16.72 -10.56
C ILE A 211 1.07 16.17 -9.22
N THR A 212 1.22 17.06 -8.26
CA THR A 212 1.71 16.76 -6.90
C THR A 212 0.69 17.24 -5.87
N SER A 213 0.89 16.90 -4.59
CA SER A 213 -0.04 17.31 -3.54
C SER A 213 0.63 17.74 -2.24
N SER A 214 -0.08 18.52 -1.41
CA SER A 214 0.36 18.84 -0.04
C SER A 214 0.04 17.75 0.99
N MET A 215 -0.24 16.52 0.54
CA MET A 215 -0.62 15.40 1.40
C MET A 215 0.54 14.41 1.57
N PRO A 216 0.60 13.68 2.70
CA PRO A 216 -0.33 13.78 3.82
C PRO A 216 0.10 14.82 4.86
N CYS A 217 1.40 15.17 4.93
CA CYS A 217 1.98 15.97 6.01
C CYS A 217 3.08 16.93 5.51
N ASP A 218 3.69 17.68 6.42
CA ASP A 218 4.73 18.67 6.12
C ASP A 218 5.99 18.05 5.48
N GLY A 219 6.28 16.77 5.76
CA GLY A 219 7.36 16.03 5.08
C GLY A 219 7.13 15.96 3.57
N SER A 220 5.89 15.68 3.14
CA SER A 220 5.53 15.67 1.73
C SER A 220 5.51 17.06 1.13
N ILE A 221 5.08 18.09 1.87
CA ILE A 221 5.20 19.49 1.39
C ILE A 221 6.66 19.86 1.11
N GLY A 222 7.57 19.42 2.00
CA GLY A 222 9.01 19.54 1.79
C GLY A 222 9.44 18.87 0.49
N GLN A 223 9.08 17.59 0.31
CA GLN A 223 9.36 16.81 -0.90
C GLN A 223 8.81 17.46 -2.17
N THR A 224 7.58 17.97 -2.17
CA THR A 224 6.95 18.64 -3.32
C THR A 224 7.81 19.80 -3.81
N THR A 225 8.44 20.53 -2.88
CA THR A 225 9.31 21.66 -3.21
C THR A 225 10.59 21.21 -3.93
N PHE A 226 11.15 20.05 -3.57
CA PHE A 226 12.32 19.49 -4.25
C PHE A 226 11.95 18.88 -5.60
N LEU A 227 10.88 18.08 -5.68
CA LEU A 227 10.41 17.52 -6.94
C LEU A 227 9.97 18.61 -7.92
N GLY A 228 9.36 19.70 -7.43
CA GLY A 228 9.04 20.87 -8.26
C GLY A 228 10.28 21.54 -8.88
N ARG A 229 11.44 21.48 -8.21
CA ARG A 229 12.71 21.97 -8.78
C ARG A 229 13.34 20.98 -9.74
N TYR A 230 13.22 19.68 -9.45
CA TYR A 230 13.71 18.62 -10.32
C TYR A 230 12.94 18.61 -11.65
N PHE A 231 11.61 18.65 -11.59
CA PHE A 231 10.71 18.70 -12.75
C PHE A 231 10.41 20.13 -13.24
N LYS A 232 11.26 21.12 -12.95
CA LYS A 232 11.02 22.55 -13.27
C LYS A 232 10.69 22.85 -14.74
N ASP A 233 11.13 21.99 -15.65
CA ASP A 233 10.94 22.13 -17.10
C ASP A 233 9.64 21.46 -17.59
N ILE A 234 8.90 20.83 -16.68
CA ILE A 234 7.60 20.18 -16.90
C ILE A 234 6.53 21.05 -16.21
N PRO A 235 5.41 21.41 -16.86
CA PRO A 235 4.32 22.11 -16.18
C PRO A 235 3.82 21.34 -14.96
N ILE A 236 3.64 22.05 -13.83
CA ILE A 236 3.27 21.47 -12.55
C ILE A 236 1.97 22.06 -12.01
N TYR A 237 1.09 21.22 -11.48
CA TYR A 237 -0.05 21.63 -10.66
C TYR A 237 0.01 20.97 -9.28
N GLN A 238 -0.21 21.74 -8.22
CA GLN A 238 -0.27 21.21 -6.86
C GLN A 238 -1.70 21.16 -6.35
N ILE A 239 -2.16 19.97 -6.01
CA ILE A 239 -3.42 19.73 -5.30
C ILE A 239 -3.18 19.95 -3.81
N THR A 240 -3.92 20.85 -3.21
CA THR A 240 -3.74 21.26 -1.81
C THR A 240 -5.07 21.10 -1.07
N PRO A 241 -5.47 19.87 -0.70
CA PRO A 241 -6.70 19.68 0.05
C PRO A 241 -6.59 20.38 1.41
N PRO A 242 -7.69 20.82 2.02
CA PRO A 242 -7.69 21.42 3.35
C PRO A 242 -7.42 20.35 4.44
N GLN A 243 -6.80 20.74 5.56
CA GLN A 243 -6.55 19.81 6.67
C GLN A 243 -7.82 19.57 7.50
N ARG A 244 -8.63 20.62 7.70
CA ARG A 244 -9.89 20.56 8.47
C ARG A 244 -11.07 20.19 7.58
N PHE A 245 -10.98 19.04 6.91
CA PHE A 245 -11.99 18.59 5.92
C PHE A 245 -13.38 18.27 6.50
N ASN A 246 -13.59 18.39 7.81
CA ASN A 246 -14.92 18.25 8.41
C ASN A 246 -15.70 19.58 8.45
N GLU A 247 -15.05 20.72 8.17
CA GLU A 247 -15.67 22.04 8.12
C GLU A 247 -16.29 22.28 6.71
N PRO A 248 -17.61 22.51 6.59
CA PRO A 248 -18.25 22.69 5.28
C PRO A 248 -17.64 23.81 4.42
N GLU A 249 -17.09 24.85 5.06
CA GLU A 249 -16.51 26.03 4.44
C GLU A 249 -15.25 25.71 3.64
N VAL A 250 -14.48 24.68 4.04
CA VAL A 250 -13.24 24.32 3.35
C VAL A 250 -13.48 23.52 2.07
N HIS A 251 -14.66 22.92 1.91
CA HIS A 251 -15.00 22.12 0.74
C HIS A 251 -15.12 22.95 -0.54
N GLU A 252 -15.56 24.22 -0.44
CA GLU A 252 -15.60 25.10 -1.62
C GLU A 252 -14.19 25.32 -2.18
N TYR A 253 -13.21 25.50 -1.30
CA TYR A 253 -11.81 25.62 -1.69
C TYR A 253 -11.27 24.32 -2.30
N ALA A 254 -11.55 23.16 -1.68
CA ALA A 254 -11.11 21.86 -2.19
C ALA A 254 -11.67 21.58 -3.60
N VAL A 255 -12.95 21.88 -3.83
CA VAL A 255 -13.58 21.76 -5.15
C VAL A 255 -12.90 22.68 -6.17
N LYS A 256 -12.70 23.97 -5.84
CA LYS A 256 -12.04 24.92 -6.75
C LYS A 256 -10.61 24.50 -7.10
N ASN A 257 -9.88 23.88 -6.16
CA ASN A 257 -8.54 23.37 -6.41
C ASN A 257 -8.57 22.16 -7.37
N LEU A 258 -9.54 21.25 -7.25
CA LEU A 258 -9.73 20.18 -8.23
C LEU A 258 -10.17 20.71 -9.59
N GLU A 259 -11.07 21.69 -9.65
CA GLU A 259 -11.45 22.36 -10.92
C GLU A 259 -10.26 23.05 -11.59
N GLY A 260 -9.36 23.64 -10.79
CA GLY A 260 -8.10 24.19 -11.27
C GLY A 260 -7.18 23.12 -11.85
N CYS A 261 -7.10 21.94 -11.23
CA CYS A 261 -6.36 20.80 -11.75
C CYS A 261 -6.94 20.29 -13.07
N ILE A 262 -8.28 20.18 -13.16
CA ILE A 262 -8.99 19.82 -14.40
C ILE A 262 -8.63 20.82 -15.50
N LYS A 263 -8.76 22.12 -15.22
CA LYS A 263 -8.40 23.18 -16.17
C LYS A 263 -6.94 23.10 -16.61
N PHE A 264 -6.02 22.84 -15.68
CA PHE A 264 -4.61 22.65 -15.98
C PHE A 264 -4.39 21.50 -16.99
N ILE A 265 -5.07 20.37 -16.83
CA ILE A 265 -5.00 19.26 -17.78
C ILE A 265 -5.61 19.66 -19.13
N GLU A 266 -6.79 20.29 -19.14
CA GLU A 266 -7.41 20.75 -20.39
C GLU A 266 -6.49 21.68 -21.19
N ASP A 267 -5.86 22.65 -20.51
CA ASP A 267 -5.01 23.66 -21.15
C ASP A 267 -3.69 23.07 -21.69
N ASN A 268 -3.12 22.04 -21.06
CA ASN A 268 -1.83 21.46 -21.46
C ASN A 268 -1.94 20.34 -22.52
N TYR A 269 -3.10 19.68 -22.61
CA TYR A 269 -3.32 18.54 -23.51
C TYR A 269 -4.32 18.83 -24.64
N ASP A 270 -4.97 20.00 -24.65
CA ASP A 270 -6.02 20.35 -25.63
C ASP A 270 -7.16 19.32 -25.64
N VAL A 271 -7.57 18.89 -24.45
CA VAL A 271 -8.70 17.98 -24.21
C VAL A 271 -9.75 18.66 -23.34
N LYS A 272 -10.94 18.06 -23.26
CA LYS A 272 -12.02 18.54 -22.38
C LYS A 272 -12.47 17.46 -21.41
N TRP A 273 -12.88 17.89 -20.24
CA TRP A 273 -13.47 17.01 -19.23
C TRP A 273 -14.72 16.33 -19.77
N ASP A 274 -14.68 14.99 -19.77
CA ASP A 274 -15.77 14.13 -20.21
C ASP A 274 -16.56 13.64 -18.99
N TRP A 275 -17.77 14.16 -18.84
CA TRP A 275 -18.67 13.77 -17.76
C TRP A 275 -19.19 12.34 -17.90
N ASP A 276 -19.42 11.84 -19.11
CA ASP A 276 -19.95 10.49 -19.32
C ASP A 276 -18.87 9.45 -18.99
N ALA A 277 -17.61 9.72 -19.39
CA ALA A 277 -16.47 8.92 -18.97
C ALA A 277 -16.24 8.97 -17.46
N PHE A 278 -16.36 10.17 -16.86
CA PHE A 278 -16.25 10.33 -15.42
C PHE A 278 -17.32 9.53 -14.67
N TRP A 279 -18.58 9.51 -15.15
CA TRP A 279 -19.64 8.70 -14.57
C TRP A 279 -19.34 7.21 -14.64
N ALA A 280 -18.86 6.71 -15.77
CA ALA A 280 -18.45 5.30 -15.90
C ALA A 280 -17.29 4.95 -14.93
N GLY A 281 -16.31 5.85 -14.77
CA GLY A 281 -15.26 5.69 -13.77
C GLY A 281 -15.78 5.68 -12.33
N CYS A 282 -16.75 6.55 -12.01
CA CYS A 282 -17.41 6.61 -10.71
C CYS A 282 -18.22 5.34 -10.40
N GLU A 283 -18.87 4.73 -11.39
CA GLU A 283 -19.54 3.42 -11.23
C GLU A 283 -18.53 2.36 -10.79
N MET A 284 -17.39 2.29 -11.46
CA MET A 284 -16.35 1.32 -11.13
C MET A 284 -15.74 1.57 -9.75
N TYR A 285 -15.49 2.84 -9.42
CA TYR A 285 -15.03 3.27 -8.11
C TYR A 285 -16.01 2.90 -6.99
N ASN A 286 -17.30 3.19 -7.17
CA ASN A 286 -18.33 2.90 -6.18
C ASN A 286 -18.46 1.39 -5.97
N GLN A 287 -18.43 0.62 -7.07
CA GLN A 287 -18.50 -0.84 -6.99
C GLN A 287 -17.26 -1.45 -6.30
N SER A 288 -16.06 -0.95 -6.60
CA SER A 288 -14.83 -1.33 -5.88
C SER A 288 -14.94 -1.05 -4.37
N SER A 289 -15.47 0.13 -4.01
CA SER A 289 -15.65 0.54 -2.62
C SER A 289 -16.69 -0.31 -1.90
N GLU A 290 -17.75 -0.74 -2.59
CA GLU A 290 -18.73 -1.69 -2.05
C GLU A 290 -18.07 -3.04 -1.73
N TYR A 291 -17.23 -3.58 -2.62
CA TYR A 291 -16.50 -4.82 -2.33
C TYR A 291 -15.53 -4.66 -1.15
N ALA A 292 -14.91 -3.50 -0.97
CA ALA A 292 -14.08 -3.23 0.20
C ALA A 292 -14.92 -3.24 1.49
N MET A 293 -16.07 -2.57 1.50
CA MET A 293 -17.00 -2.55 2.63
C MET A 293 -17.55 -3.96 2.95
N ASN A 294 -17.86 -4.77 1.94
CA ASN A 294 -18.29 -6.16 2.15
C ASN A 294 -17.23 -6.98 2.91
N LYS A 295 -15.93 -6.78 2.60
CA LYS A 295 -14.83 -7.45 3.33
C LYS A 295 -14.83 -7.04 4.80
N TRP A 296 -15.08 -5.76 5.08
CA TRP A 296 -15.14 -5.25 6.44
C TRP A 296 -16.33 -5.81 7.20
N ASP A 297 -17.51 -5.81 6.60
CA ASP A 297 -18.73 -6.33 7.22
C ASP A 297 -18.58 -7.81 7.60
N VAL A 298 -17.96 -8.61 6.73
CA VAL A 298 -17.61 -10.01 7.04
C VAL A 298 -16.59 -10.09 8.18
N ASN A 299 -15.57 -9.22 8.18
CA ASN A 299 -14.54 -9.24 9.22
C ASN A 299 -15.04 -8.73 10.59
N CYS A 300 -16.13 -7.97 10.64
CA CYS A 300 -16.80 -7.58 11.89
C CYS A 300 -17.49 -8.77 12.56
N THR A 301 -17.75 -9.87 11.85
CA THR A 301 -18.35 -11.08 12.42
C THR A 301 -17.34 -11.95 13.17
N ASP A 302 -17.83 -13.02 13.80
CA ASP A 302 -17.00 -14.06 14.42
C ASP A 302 -16.16 -14.86 13.41
N TYR A 303 -16.46 -14.76 12.11
CA TYR A 303 -15.86 -15.57 11.04
C TYR A 303 -15.16 -14.74 9.96
N PRO A 304 -14.16 -13.92 10.33
CA PRO A 304 -13.47 -13.04 9.38
C PRO A 304 -12.72 -13.85 8.29
N GLN A 305 -12.65 -13.29 7.08
CA GLN A 305 -12.19 -14.03 5.89
C GLN A 305 -10.95 -13.40 5.24
N VAL A 306 -11.08 -12.20 4.65
CA VAL A 306 -9.99 -11.52 3.92
C VAL A 306 -9.34 -10.52 4.86
N LYS A 307 -8.18 -10.85 5.43
CA LYS A 307 -7.56 -10.16 6.58
C LYS A 307 -6.16 -9.66 6.25
N GLY A 308 -5.62 -8.79 7.12
CA GLY A 308 -4.25 -8.29 7.06
C GLY A 308 -3.86 -7.68 5.71
N ALA A 309 -2.62 -7.92 5.29
CA ALA A 309 -2.05 -7.34 4.07
C ALA A 309 -2.82 -7.68 2.78
N ALA A 310 -3.51 -8.82 2.72
CA ALA A 310 -4.33 -9.20 1.56
C ALA A 310 -5.62 -8.39 1.42
N GLN A 311 -5.99 -7.62 2.45
CA GLN A 311 -7.03 -6.61 2.38
C GLN A 311 -6.43 -5.21 2.18
N ALA A 312 -5.42 -4.86 2.96
CA ALA A 312 -4.85 -3.51 3.03
C ALA A 312 -4.15 -3.10 1.73
N LEU A 313 -3.11 -3.83 1.31
CA LEU A 313 -2.30 -3.48 0.15
C LEU A 313 -3.15 -3.40 -1.12
N PRO A 314 -4.00 -4.40 -1.48
CA PRO A 314 -4.79 -4.30 -2.70
C PRO A 314 -5.69 -3.07 -2.73
N ARG A 315 -6.23 -2.65 -1.57
CA ARG A 315 -7.07 -1.46 -1.49
C ARG A 315 -6.25 -0.19 -1.67
N GLU A 316 -5.10 -0.09 -1.01
CA GLU A 316 -4.13 0.99 -1.17
C GLU A 316 -3.76 1.19 -2.65
N TYR A 317 -3.28 0.13 -3.30
CA TYR A 317 -2.92 0.13 -4.72
C TYR A 317 -4.09 0.50 -5.63
N GLN A 318 -5.28 0.00 -5.32
CA GLN A 318 -6.45 0.28 -6.11
C GLN A 318 -6.80 1.77 -6.05
N PHE A 319 -6.77 2.40 -4.88
CA PHE A 319 -7.14 3.79 -4.74
C PHE A 319 -6.05 4.77 -5.18
N GLN A 320 -4.84 4.65 -4.60
CA GLN A 320 -3.79 5.64 -4.81
C GLN A 320 -3.28 5.57 -6.25
N ARG A 321 -2.90 4.36 -6.68
CA ARG A 321 -2.21 4.15 -7.94
C ARG A 321 -3.13 3.95 -9.13
N ALA A 322 -4.14 3.08 -8.98
CA ALA A 322 -5.06 2.79 -10.07
C ALA A 322 -6.24 3.77 -10.14
N GLY A 323 -6.45 4.63 -9.14
CA GLY A 323 -7.60 5.55 -9.08
C GLY A 323 -8.95 4.84 -8.99
N CYS A 324 -8.96 3.54 -8.65
CA CYS A 324 -10.05 2.59 -8.86
C CYS A 324 -10.49 2.48 -10.33
N LEU A 325 -9.59 2.76 -11.27
CA LEU A 325 -9.78 2.77 -12.73
C LEU A 325 -9.18 1.54 -13.45
N ASP A 326 -8.82 0.48 -12.73
CA ASP A 326 -8.36 -0.80 -13.30
C ASP A 326 -9.47 -1.88 -13.33
N PRO A 327 -10.00 -2.25 -14.52
CA PRO A 327 -11.02 -3.30 -14.65
C PRO A 327 -10.55 -4.69 -14.21
N TYR A 328 -9.24 -4.98 -14.29
CA TYR A 328 -8.68 -6.24 -13.79
C TYR A 328 -8.79 -6.33 -12.27
N MET A 329 -8.50 -5.23 -11.57
CA MET A 329 -8.67 -5.14 -10.12
C MET A 329 -10.14 -5.29 -9.74
N LEU A 330 -11.07 -4.56 -10.39
CA LEU A 330 -12.51 -4.71 -10.12
C LEU A 330 -13.01 -6.15 -10.32
N LYS A 331 -12.59 -6.79 -11.43
CA LYS A 331 -12.95 -8.19 -11.69
C LYS A 331 -12.41 -9.13 -10.61
N THR A 332 -11.22 -8.82 -10.09
CA THR A 332 -10.61 -9.57 -8.99
C THR A 332 -11.39 -9.36 -7.70
N ASP A 333 -11.77 -8.13 -7.36
CA ASP A 333 -12.61 -7.84 -6.19
C ASP A 333 -13.94 -8.59 -6.24
N ALA A 334 -14.64 -8.56 -7.38
CA ALA A 334 -15.88 -9.31 -7.55
C ALA A 334 -15.68 -10.82 -7.36
N LYS A 335 -14.52 -11.35 -7.78
CA LYS A 335 -14.16 -12.76 -7.59
C LYS A 335 -13.86 -13.08 -6.12
N VAL A 336 -13.05 -12.25 -5.47
CA VAL A 336 -12.69 -12.40 -4.06
C VAL A 336 -13.94 -12.27 -3.18
N ASP A 337 -14.83 -11.33 -3.45
CA ASP A 337 -16.10 -11.13 -2.74
C ASP A 337 -16.98 -12.40 -2.79
N ARG A 338 -17.18 -13.00 -3.98
CA ARG A 338 -17.91 -14.27 -4.09
C ARG A 338 -17.25 -15.41 -3.33
N MET A 339 -15.93 -15.52 -3.43
CA MET A 339 -15.18 -16.57 -2.76
C MET A 339 -15.18 -16.39 -1.23
N MET A 340 -15.13 -15.15 -0.76
CA MET A 340 -15.23 -14.74 0.64
C MET A 340 -16.60 -15.07 1.21
N LYS A 341 -17.69 -14.64 0.55
CA LYS A 341 -19.08 -14.94 0.97
C LYS A 341 -19.32 -16.44 1.09
N LYS A 342 -18.82 -17.23 0.13
CA LYS A 342 -18.86 -18.70 0.20
C LYS A 342 -18.08 -19.23 1.41
N GLY A 343 -16.85 -18.75 1.62
CA GLY A 343 -16.01 -19.16 2.75
C GLY A 343 -16.60 -18.80 4.11
N TYR A 344 -17.24 -17.64 4.20
CA TYR A 344 -17.95 -17.18 5.38
C TYR A 344 -19.11 -18.11 5.74
N GLU A 345 -19.97 -18.47 4.78
CA GLU A 345 -21.08 -19.40 5.04
C GLU A 345 -20.58 -20.80 5.44
N GLU A 346 -19.47 -21.26 4.86
CA GLU A 346 -18.83 -22.52 5.25
C GLU A 346 -18.28 -22.48 6.69
N ASP A 347 -17.60 -21.41 7.10
CA ASP A 347 -17.09 -21.27 8.47
C ASP A 347 -18.21 -21.13 9.48
N LYS A 348 -19.20 -20.29 9.16
CA LYS A 348 -20.37 -20.08 10.02
C LYS A 348 -21.15 -21.38 10.25
N LYS A 349 -21.32 -22.20 9.21
CA LYS A 349 -21.99 -23.51 9.32
C LYS A 349 -21.21 -24.50 10.21
N ASN A 350 -19.88 -24.44 10.16
CA ASN A 350 -19.00 -25.41 10.82
C ASN A 350 -18.39 -24.88 12.13
N ASP A 351 -18.75 -23.67 12.56
CA ASP A 351 -18.15 -22.97 13.71
C ASP A 351 -16.61 -22.87 13.65
N ALA A 352 -16.05 -22.73 12.44
CA ALA A 352 -14.61 -22.82 12.19
C ALA A 352 -13.93 -21.44 12.02
N ASN A 353 -12.59 -21.41 12.04
CA ASN A 353 -11.78 -20.23 11.67
C ASN A 353 -12.02 -18.97 12.54
N LYS A 354 -12.38 -19.17 13.82
CA LYS A 354 -12.49 -18.07 14.79
C LYS A 354 -11.09 -17.58 15.19
N PRO A 355 -10.83 -16.25 15.16
CA PRO A 355 -9.59 -15.70 15.68
C PRO A 355 -9.37 -16.05 17.14
N LYS A 356 -8.13 -16.38 17.51
CA LYS A 356 -7.73 -16.49 18.92
C LYS A 356 -7.69 -15.10 19.56
N HIS A 357 -7.07 -14.16 18.87
CA HIS A 357 -6.99 -12.75 19.24
C HIS A 357 -7.40 -11.88 18.07
N ARG A 358 -8.20 -10.84 18.35
CA ARG A 358 -8.73 -9.90 17.35
C ARG A 358 -8.01 -8.58 17.47
N ALA A 359 -7.32 -8.18 16.39
CA ALA A 359 -6.57 -6.94 16.35
C ALA A 359 -7.02 -6.04 15.19
N ILE A 360 -6.83 -4.74 15.38
CA ILE A 360 -6.75 -3.78 14.28
C ILE A 360 -5.30 -3.27 14.17
N VAL A 361 -4.91 -2.87 12.97
CA VAL A 361 -3.70 -2.07 12.76
C VAL A 361 -4.08 -0.60 12.73
N TRP A 362 -3.28 0.22 13.40
CA TRP A 362 -3.43 1.66 13.40
C TRP A 362 -2.08 2.36 13.16
N ALA A 363 -2.15 3.58 12.62
CA ALA A 363 -1.03 4.33 12.04
C ALA A 363 -0.40 3.67 10.80
N CYS A 364 0.54 4.39 10.16
CA CYS A 364 1.16 3.96 8.91
C CYS A 364 2.12 2.78 9.17
N PRO A 365 1.97 1.62 8.49
CA PRO A 365 2.78 0.44 8.65
C PRO A 365 4.20 0.59 8.10
N ALA A 366 5.09 -0.32 8.50
CA ALA A 366 6.40 -0.41 7.88
C ALA A 366 6.29 -1.01 6.46
N HIS A 367 6.55 -0.21 5.44
CA HIS A 367 6.59 -0.67 4.05
C HIS A 367 7.67 -1.75 3.89
N TYR A 368 8.83 -1.57 4.53
CA TYR A 368 9.86 -2.60 4.52
C TYR A 368 9.45 -3.90 5.23
N TYR A 369 8.29 -3.99 5.90
CA TYR A 369 7.81 -5.22 6.55
C TYR A 369 6.31 -5.50 6.35
N THR A 370 5.84 -5.37 5.11
CA THR A 370 4.44 -5.57 4.69
C THR A 370 3.75 -6.85 5.17
N ASN A 371 4.48 -7.93 5.44
CA ASN A 371 3.92 -9.20 5.94
C ASN A 371 3.92 -9.35 7.47
N PHE A 372 4.19 -8.28 8.24
CA PHE A 372 4.20 -8.31 9.71
C PHE A 372 2.89 -8.84 10.30
N THR A 373 1.74 -8.43 9.78
CA THR A 373 0.43 -8.93 10.26
C THR A 373 0.27 -10.43 10.04
N ASN A 374 0.79 -10.98 8.93
CA ASN A 374 0.83 -12.44 8.74
C ASN A 374 1.76 -13.09 9.78
N TRP A 375 2.92 -12.49 10.08
CA TRP A 375 3.79 -12.99 11.15
C TRP A 375 3.08 -13.03 12.52
N THR A 376 2.33 -11.98 12.90
CA THR A 376 1.59 -11.96 14.19
C THR A 376 0.57 -13.10 14.27
N LYS A 377 -0.11 -13.40 13.16
CA LYS A 377 -1.02 -14.54 13.04
C LYS A 377 -0.27 -15.87 13.22
N GLN A 378 0.79 -16.08 12.45
CA GLN A 378 1.52 -17.35 12.43
C GLN A 378 2.26 -17.63 13.75
N CYS A 379 2.82 -16.60 14.38
CA CYS A 379 3.58 -16.73 15.62
C CYS A 379 2.68 -16.76 16.86
N TRP A 380 1.64 -15.92 16.90
CA TRP A 380 0.87 -15.65 18.14
C TRP A 380 -0.63 -15.91 18.03
N GLY A 381 -1.16 -16.16 16.83
CA GLY A 381 -2.61 -16.31 16.61
C GLY A 381 -3.38 -14.99 16.65
N VAL A 382 -2.68 -13.85 16.48
CA VAL A 382 -3.29 -12.53 16.44
C VAL A 382 -3.70 -12.21 15.00
N GLU A 383 -5.01 -12.08 14.77
CA GLU A 383 -5.57 -11.82 13.45
C GLU A 383 -5.88 -10.33 13.29
N CYS A 384 -5.26 -9.70 12.29
CA CYS A 384 -5.53 -8.31 11.93
C CYS A 384 -6.77 -8.22 11.02
N LEU A 385 -7.87 -7.70 11.56
CA LEU A 385 -9.18 -7.67 10.91
C LEU A 385 -9.33 -6.51 9.93
N ILE A 386 -8.67 -5.40 10.24
CA ILE A 386 -8.68 -4.19 9.46
C ILE A 386 -7.37 -3.45 9.71
N ASP A 387 -6.89 -2.84 8.64
CA ASP A 387 -5.76 -1.94 8.65
C ASP A 387 -6.28 -0.53 8.38
N MET A 388 -5.77 0.47 9.10
CA MET A 388 -6.04 1.87 8.82
C MET A 388 -5.77 2.20 7.34
N GLU A 389 -4.79 1.53 6.72
CA GLU A 389 -4.48 1.66 5.30
C GLU A 389 -5.60 1.19 4.37
N ALA A 390 -6.37 0.19 4.79
CA ALA A 390 -7.52 -0.24 4.03
C ALA A 390 -8.67 0.80 4.10
N MET A 391 -8.69 1.69 5.10
CA MET A 391 -9.77 2.65 5.38
C MET A 391 -9.77 3.87 4.46
N ILE A 392 -9.43 3.67 3.20
CA ILE A 392 -9.44 4.72 2.18
C ILE A 392 -10.66 4.64 1.30
N SER A 393 -11.13 5.83 0.92
CA SER A 393 -11.89 6.01 -0.31
C SER A 393 -13.21 5.23 -0.38
N TYR A 394 -13.83 4.95 0.76
CA TYR A 394 -15.13 4.26 0.81
C TYR A 394 -16.32 5.24 0.74
N HIS A 395 -16.05 6.55 0.61
CA HIS A 395 -17.08 7.55 0.34
C HIS A 395 -17.52 7.45 -1.12
N MET A 396 -18.78 7.08 -1.33
CA MET A 396 -19.37 6.92 -2.66
C MET A 396 -19.57 8.27 -3.35
N ILE A 397 -19.34 8.31 -4.66
CA ILE A 397 -19.58 9.49 -5.49
C ILE A 397 -21.00 9.44 -6.05
N LYS A 398 -21.78 10.52 -5.85
CA LYS A 398 -23.13 10.63 -6.41
C LYS A 398 -23.08 10.84 -7.93
N ILE A 399 -23.51 9.82 -8.67
CA ILE A 399 -23.58 9.86 -10.14
C ILE A 399 -24.80 10.67 -10.60
N GLY A 400 -24.62 11.44 -11.69
CA GLY A 400 -25.68 12.23 -12.32
C GLY A 400 -25.88 13.64 -11.75
N ASP A 401 -25.16 14.01 -10.69
CA ASP A 401 -25.17 15.33 -10.08
C ASP A 401 -23.76 15.92 -10.12
N LYS A 402 -23.46 16.73 -11.14
CA LYS A 402 -22.12 17.30 -11.37
C LYS A 402 -21.56 18.04 -10.16
N LYS A 403 -22.41 18.83 -9.49
CA LYS A 403 -21.98 19.63 -8.33
C LYS A 403 -21.66 18.73 -7.14
N GLN A 404 -22.56 17.80 -6.82
CA GLN A 404 -22.35 16.89 -5.70
C GLN A 404 -21.17 15.95 -5.96
N ALA A 405 -20.98 15.50 -7.20
CA ALA A 405 -19.87 14.61 -7.54
C ALA A 405 -18.50 15.28 -7.36
N MET A 406 -18.35 16.57 -7.70
CA MET A 406 -17.10 17.29 -7.42
C MET A 406 -16.83 17.42 -5.92
N ILE A 407 -17.89 17.63 -5.11
CA ILE A 407 -17.78 17.64 -3.64
C ILE A 407 -17.37 16.26 -3.14
N ASP A 408 -17.97 15.19 -3.65
CA ASP A 408 -17.65 13.82 -3.25
C ASP A 408 -16.22 13.42 -3.66
N LEU A 409 -15.78 13.85 -4.84
CA LEU A 409 -14.40 13.68 -5.31
C LEU A 409 -13.42 14.42 -4.39
N ALA A 410 -13.70 15.68 -4.07
CA ALA A 410 -12.90 16.46 -3.11
C ALA A 410 -12.79 15.77 -1.76
N LYS A 411 -13.91 15.26 -1.23
CA LYS A 411 -13.93 14.47 0.01
C LYS A 411 -13.11 13.19 -0.09
N GLY A 412 -13.10 12.53 -1.25
CA GLY A 412 -12.25 11.38 -1.51
C GLY A 412 -10.76 11.71 -1.35
N TYR A 413 -10.33 12.87 -1.85
CA TYR A 413 -8.94 13.34 -1.74
C TYR A 413 -8.62 13.78 -0.30
N GLU A 414 -9.52 14.52 0.34
CA GLU A 414 -9.38 14.95 1.74
C GLU A 414 -9.29 13.77 2.72
N ARG A 415 -9.97 12.66 2.40
CA ARG A 415 -10.03 11.44 3.20
C ARG A 415 -9.04 10.37 2.75
N MET A 416 -8.00 10.76 2.02
CA MET A 416 -6.86 9.88 1.77
C MET A 416 -6.27 9.36 3.11
N MET A 417 -5.75 8.13 3.11
CA MET A 417 -5.35 7.34 4.28
C MET A 417 -4.66 8.13 5.39
N MET A 418 -3.43 8.55 5.11
CA MET A 418 -2.58 9.24 6.06
C MET A 418 -3.08 10.66 6.28
N ARG A 419 -3.74 11.25 5.28
CA ARG A 419 -4.29 12.60 5.41
C ARG A 419 -5.40 12.66 6.46
N SER A 420 -6.28 11.67 6.48
CA SER A 420 -7.41 11.62 7.42
C SER A 420 -7.00 11.14 8.81
N HIS A 421 -6.37 9.98 8.91
CA HIS A 421 -6.14 9.32 10.21
C HIS A 421 -4.79 9.68 10.86
N THR A 422 -3.86 10.29 10.12
CA THR A 422 -2.57 10.74 10.67
C THR A 422 -2.52 12.26 10.77
N ASN A 423 -2.95 13.01 9.75
CA ASN A 423 -2.89 14.48 9.74
C ASN A 423 -4.26 15.18 9.88
N GLY A 424 -5.37 14.44 9.98
CA GLY A 424 -6.72 15.00 10.03
C GLY A 424 -7.14 15.50 11.41
N GLY A 425 -6.22 15.54 12.37
CA GLY A 425 -6.45 15.96 13.75
C GLY A 425 -6.91 14.84 14.68
N TYR A 426 -6.94 15.16 15.97
CA TYR A 426 -7.20 14.23 17.08
C TYR A 426 -8.43 13.34 16.86
N VAL A 427 -9.58 13.91 16.45
CA VAL A 427 -10.85 13.16 16.33
C VAL A 427 -10.77 12.08 15.24
N ASN A 428 -10.10 12.39 14.14
CA ASN A 428 -9.98 11.48 13.00
C ASN A 428 -8.90 10.42 13.20
N SER A 429 -7.99 10.62 14.18
CA SER A 429 -6.96 9.64 14.53
C SER A 429 -7.38 8.82 15.76
N LEU A 430 -7.53 9.46 16.92
CA LEU A 430 -7.72 8.78 18.20
C LEU A 430 -9.15 8.25 18.36
N ASP A 431 -10.16 9.11 18.24
CA ASP A 431 -11.55 8.69 18.45
C ASP A 431 -11.99 7.66 17.40
N GLU A 432 -11.50 7.80 16.16
CA GLU A 432 -11.79 6.84 15.09
C GLU A 432 -11.14 5.47 15.35
N CYS A 433 -9.93 5.41 15.91
CA CYS A 433 -9.29 4.15 16.33
C CYS A 433 -10.22 3.35 17.24
N TRP A 434 -10.82 4.00 18.24
CA TRP A 434 -11.70 3.34 19.20
C TRP A 434 -13.02 2.91 18.60
N LYS A 435 -13.62 3.71 17.72
CA LYS A 435 -14.81 3.28 16.95
C LYS A 435 -14.52 2.03 16.13
N MET A 436 -13.31 1.91 15.58
CA MET A 436 -12.90 0.73 14.83
C MET A 436 -12.65 -0.48 15.74
N CYS A 437 -12.07 -0.29 16.93
CA CYS A 437 -12.01 -1.36 17.93
C CYS A 437 -13.40 -1.91 18.28
N GLU A 438 -14.37 -1.03 18.53
CA GLU A 438 -15.76 -1.41 18.82
C GLU A 438 -16.40 -2.12 17.62
N LYS A 439 -16.33 -1.51 16.42
CA LYS A 439 -16.92 -2.04 15.19
C LYS A 439 -16.42 -3.43 14.85
N PHE A 440 -15.11 -3.65 14.97
CA PHE A 440 -14.48 -4.92 14.62
C PHE A 440 -14.41 -5.89 15.81
N ASN A 441 -14.98 -5.54 16.98
CA ASN A 441 -14.86 -6.34 18.20
C ASN A 441 -13.40 -6.75 18.47
N ALA A 442 -12.49 -5.78 18.40
CA ALA A 442 -11.05 -5.98 18.54
C ALA A 442 -10.59 -5.40 19.87
N ASN A 443 -9.88 -6.22 20.66
CA ASN A 443 -9.34 -5.84 21.96
C ASN A 443 -7.82 -5.58 21.90
N ILE A 444 -7.20 -5.74 20.73
CA ILE A 444 -5.80 -5.43 20.49
C ILE A 444 -5.70 -4.34 19.43
N VAL A 445 -4.85 -3.35 19.68
CA VAL A 445 -4.40 -2.40 18.67
C VAL A 445 -2.92 -2.61 18.43
N ILE A 446 -2.59 -3.05 17.22
CA ILE A 446 -1.21 -3.04 16.72
C ILE A 446 -0.94 -1.62 16.27
N MET A 447 -0.29 -0.84 17.12
CA MET A 447 -0.02 0.56 16.86
C MET A 447 1.37 0.70 16.26
N TYR A 448 1.42 1.02 14.98
CA TYR A 448 2.68 1.30 14.31
C TYR A 448 3.25 2.64 14.81
N ASP A 449 4.38 2.56 15.51
CA ASP A 449 5.10 3.70 16.04
C ASP A 449 6.16 4.14 15.03
N HIS A 450 5.73 4.84 13.99
CA HIS A 450 6.65 5.41 13.03
C HIS A 450 7.45 6.52 13.69
N VAL A 451 8.74 6.27 13.96
CA VAL A 451 9.60 7.17 14.75
C VAL A 451 9.73 8.58 14.16
N SER A 452 9.62 8.71 12.83
CA SER A 452 9.70 10.00 12.13
C SER A 452 8.32 10.65 11.91
N CYS A 453 7.22 10.00 12.33
CA CYS A 453 5.86 10.53 12.26
C CYS A 453 5.53 11.43 13.45
N LYS A 454 5.75 12.73 13.28
CA LYS A 454 5.48 13.75 14.32
C LYS A 454 4.00 13.84 14.73
N ASN A 455 3.08 13.53 13.82
CA ASN A 455 1.65 13.63 14.08
C ASN A 455 1.13 12.54 15.02
N VAL A 456 1.51 11.28 14.80
CA VAL A 456 1.12 10.16 15.68
C VAL A 456 1.90 10.23 16.99
N GLY A 457 3.19 10.59 16.94
CA GLY A 457 4.00 10.81 18.14
C GLY A 457 3.41 11.86 19.08
N GLY A 458 2.76 12.89 18.55
CA GLY A 458 2.06 13.91 19.35
C GLY A 458 0.83 13.40 20.12
N LEU A 459 0.30 12.22 19.78
CA LEU A 459 -0.89 11.62 20.42
C LEU A 459 -0.54 10.44 21.34
N HIS A 460 0.74 10.08 21.47
CA HIS A 460 1.21 8.88 22.15
C HIS A 460 0.60 8.67 23.55
N GLY A 461 0.71 9.66 24.42
CA GLY A 461 0.16 9.59 25.78
C GLY A 461 -1.38 9.47 25.83
N LEU A 462 -2.09 10.10 24.89
CA LEU A 462 -3.55 10.02 24.81
C LEU A 462 -4.02 8.62 24.40
N TYR A 463 -3.32 7.97 23.47
CA TYR A 463 -3.58 6.58 23.11
C TYR A 463 -3.41 5.66 24.32
N GLU A 464 -2.32 5.80 25.08
CA GLU A 464 -2.06 4.96 26.25
C GLU A 464 -3.11 5.13 27.36
N ASP A 465 -3.45 6.39 27.70
CA ASP A 465 -4.45 6.69 28.72
C ASP A 465 -5.82 6.11 28.33
N GLN A 466 -6.27 6.38 27.11
CA GLN A 466 -7.60 5.95 26.65
C GLN A 466 -7.69 4.44 26.41
N ALA A 467 -6.61 3.80 25.97
CA ALA A 467 -6.55 2.34 25.84
C ALA A 467 -6.71 1.67 27.22
N ARG A 468 -6.02 2.18 28.25
CA ARG A 468 -6.16 1.68 29.63
C ARG A 468 -7.58 1.82 30.16
N GLU A 469 -8.21 2.99 29.95
CA GLU A 469 -9.60 3.23 30.35
C GLU A 469 -10.59 2.26 29.71
N ARG A 470 -10.33 1.86 28.45
CA ARG A 470 -11.20 0.97 27.67
C ARG A 470 -10.87 -0.52 27.84
N GLY A 471 -9.80 -0.86 28.54
CA GLY A 471 -9.31 -2.24 28.62
C GLY A 471 -8.81 -2.78 27.28
N ILE A 472 -8.33 -1.91 26.39
CA ILE A 472 -7.78 -2.27 25.08
C ILE A 472 -6.26 -2.48 25.23
N HIS A 473 -5.75 -3.58 24.68
CA HIS A 473 -4.32 -3.86 24.62
C HIS A 473 -3.67 -3.10 23.47
N LEU A 474 -3.08 -1.96 23.79
CA LEU A 474 -2.28 -1.19 22.86
C LEU A 474 -0.84 -1.71 22.83
N ILE A 475 -0.39 -2.19 21.65
CA ILE A 475 0.96 -2.71 21.44
C ILE A 475 1.69 -1.77 20.48
N TRP A 476 2.64 -1.00 21.01
CA TRP A 476 3.52 -0.14 20.20
C TRP A 476 4.55 -0.99 19.45
N VAL A 477 4.58 -0.85 18.12
CA VAL A 477 5.53 -1.53 17.23
C VAL A 477 6.38 -0.46 16.55
N PRO A 478 7.58 -0.15 17.06
CA PRO A 478 8.44 0.89 16.51
C PRO A 478 8.93 0.52 15.11
N HIS A 479 8.95 1.47 14.19
CA HIS A 479 9.51 1.31 12.86
C HIS A 479 9.89 2.66 12.23
N ASP A 480 10.63 2.64 11.12
CA ASP A 480 11.01 3.86 10.40
C ASP A 480 10.60 3.80 8.93
N LEU A 481 9.34 3.40 8.70
CA LEU A 481 8.63 3.32 7.41
C LEU A 481 9.36 2.58 6.26
N MET A 482 10.43 3.17 5.72
CA MET A 482 11.28 2.69 4.62
C MET A 482 12.74 2.40 5.03
N ASP A 483 13.17 2.77 6.25
CA ASP A 483 14.54 2.55 6.72
C ASP A 483 14.60 1.44 7.80
N PRO A 484 15.05 0.23 7.46
CA PRO A 484 15.17 -0.86 8.43
C PRO A 484 16.38 -0.70 9.37
N ARG A 485 17.25 0.30 9.16
CA ARG A 485 18.47 0.50 9.97
C ARG A 485 18.18 1.18 11.30
N THR A 486 17.20 2.08 11.33
CA THR A 486 16.72 2.73 12.56
C THR A 486 16.01 1.72 13.45
N VAL A 487 15.10 0.94 12.87
CA VAL A 487 14.40 -0.15 13.57
C VAL A 487 14.29 -1.37 12.66
N SER A 488 14.96 -2.46 13.03
CA SER A 488 14.94 -3.68 12.21
C SER A 488 13.60 -4.42 12.28
N ARG A 489 13.30 -5.27 11.28
CA ARG A 489 12.18 -6.23 11.32
C ARG A 489 12.20 -7.07 12.60
N ARG A 490 13.38 -7.47 13.07
CA ARG A 490 13.56 -8.19 14.33
C ARG A 490 13.16 -7.35 15.54
N SER A 491 13.57 -6.10 15.61
CA SER A 491 13.20 -5.18 16.69
C SER A 491 11.68 -4.96 16.77
N MET A 492 11.00 -4.85 15.62
CA MET A 492 9.53 -4.82 15.55
C MET A 492 8.91 -6.09 16.16
N ARG A 493 9.42 -7.27 15.78
CA ARG A 493 8.97 -8.55 16.36
C ARG A 493 9.24 -8.61 17.85
N ASP A 494 10.40 -8.18 18.32
CA ASP A 494 10.79 -8.21 19.73
C ASP A 494 9.85 -7.36 20.59
N ALA A 495 9.47 -6.16 20.12
CA ALA A 495 8.48 -5.32 20.80
C ALA A 495 7.14 -6.07 20.99
N PHE A 496 6.66 -6.70 19.92
CA PHE A 496 5.41 -7.48 19.95
C PHE A 496 5.53 -8.75 20.80
N ASN A 497 6.63 -9.51 20.64
CA ASN A 497 6.94 -10.73 21.39
C ASN A 497 6.94 -10.45 22.90
N ASN A 498 7.60 -9.37 23.33
CA ASN A 498 7.68 -8.99 24.73
C ASN A 498 6.29 -8.70 25.31
N TYR A 499 5.39 -8.09 24.55
CA TYR A 499 4.02 -7.85 25.00
C TYR A 499 3.24 -9.17 25.13
N MET A 500 3.32 -10.04 24.11
CA MET A 500 2.64 -11.35 24.12
C MET A 500 3.10 -12.25 25.27
N ILE A 501 4.41 -12.25 25.56
CA ILE A 501 5.00 -13.07 26.62
C ILE A 501 4.67 -12.50 28.00
N ASN A 502 4.90 -11.20 28.22
CA ASN A 502 4.86 -10.64 29.58
C ASN A 502 3.46 -10.15 30.00
N VAL A 503 2.63 -9.69 29.06
CA VAL A 503 1.30 -9.16 29.35
C VAL A 503 0.23 -10.23 29.13
N PHE A 504 0.23 -10.86 27.94
CA PHE A 504 -0.74 -11.91 27.64
C PHE A 504 -0.38 -13.27 28.24
N ASN A 505 0.87 -13.48 28.69
CA ASN A 505 1.37 -14.79 29.15
C ASN A 505 1.15 -15.91 28.12
N GLU A 506 1.28 -15.55 26.84
CA GLU A 506 1.00 -16.45 25.73
C GLU A 506 2.20 -17.30 25.37
N LYS A 507 1.91 -18.49 24.81
CA LYS A 507 2.93 -19.34 24.20
C LYS A 507 2.85 -19.19 22.67
N PRO A 508 3.99 -19.03 21.98
CA PRO A 508 3.99 -18.93 20.53
C PRO A 508 3.45 -20.22 19.92
N LEU A 509 2.63 -20.08 18.87
CA LEU A 509 2.14 -21.18 18.04
C LEU A 509 3.30 -21.84 17.27
N ASP A 510 4.30 -21.04 16.89
CA ASP A 510 5.56 -21.49 16.32
C ASP A 510 6.74 -20.79 17.01
N PRO A 511 7.40 -21.47 17.98
CA PRO A 511 8.58 -20.92 18.66
C PRO A 511 9.72 -20.53 17.72
N THR A 512 9.80 -21.11 16.52
CA THR A 512 10.85 -20.78 15.54
C THR A 512 10.62 -19.43 14.86
N LEU A 513 9.44 -18.83 15.00
CA LEU A 513 9.11 -17.50 14.50
C LEU A 513 9.34 -16.37 15.53
N VAL A 514 9.68 -16.71 16.78
CA VAL A 514 9.97 -15.71 17.82
C VAL A 514 11.26 -14.95 17.48
N ASP A 515 12.32 -15.68 17.13
CA ASP A 515 13.61 -15.12 16.76
C ASP A 515 14.20 -15.87 15.55
N TYR A 516 14.43 -15.15 14.46
CA TYR A 516 15.03 -15.65 13.23
C TYR A 516 15.73 -14.51 12.48
N ALA A 517 16.76 -14.87 11.70
CA ALA A 517 17.56 -13.92 10.94
C ALA A 517 16.89 -13.57 9.60
N ASP A 518 16.52 -12.29 9.44
CA ASP A 518 15.91 -11.76 8.21
C ASP A 518 16.47 -10.39 7.78
N GLU A 519 17.62 -9.98 8.33
CA GLU A 519 18.29 -8.69 8.08
C GLU A 519 18.56 -8.38 6.60
N LEU A 520 18.73 -9.42 5.77
CA LEU A 520 18.99 -9.30 4.34
C LEU A 520 17.84 -9.82 3.47
N THR A 521 16.75 -10.31 4.08
CA THR A 521 15.62 -10.88 3.33
C THR A 521 14.93 -9.81 2.52
N TRP A 522 14.52 -10.09 1.28
CA TRP A 522 13.74 -9.13 0.50
C TRP A 522 12.44 -8.73 1.23
#